data_AF-A0A1W7RIK9-F1
#
_entry.id   AF-A0A1W7RIK9-F1
#
_cell.length_a   1.000
_cell.length_b   1.000
_cell.length_c   1.000
_cell.angle_alpha   90.00
_cell.angle_beta   90.00
_cell.angle_gamma   90.00
#
_symmetry.space_group_name_H-M   'P 1'
#
loop_
_entity.id
_entity.type
_entity.pdbx_description
1 polymer ?
#
loop_
_entity_poly.entity_id
_entity_poly.type
_entity_poly.pdbx_seq_one_letter_code
_entity_poly.pdbx_strand_id
1 'polypeptide(L)'
;MPKKFQGENTKSAAARARKAEAKAAADAKRQKELEDAFWKDEDKHVMRKEHRKEEREKRRLEQLERKKELQRMLEEEDAQLKGKAPKPPGPARVTRAQIDEALQKDLKEGGDTAGGEKPKSHLELPLEENVNRRVLEEGAVEARTIEDAIAVLSVAEDLDRHPERRMKAAFSAFEEGTLPRLKQENPNMRLSQLKQLLKKEWMRAPENPMNQRHSAYNSQK
;
A
#
# COMPACT_ATOMS: atom_id res chain seq x y z
N MET A 1 39.13 18.65 43.81
CA MET A 1 39.48 17.45 43.02
C MET A 1 38.31 17.10 42.10
N PRO A 2 38.46 17.10 40.77
CA PRO A 2 37.34 16.80 39.88
C PRO A 2 37.05 15.30 39.91
N LYS A 3 35.81 14.96 40.27
CA LYS A 3 35.30 13.60 40.45
C LYS A 3 35.37 12.84 39.11
N LYS A 4 36.27 11.87 38.99
CA LYS A 4 36.39 11.01 37.81
C LYS A 4 35.08 10.21 37.69
N PHE A 5 34.36 10.40 36.58
CA PHE A 5 33.17 9.61 36.24
C PHE A 5 33.54 8.12 36.28
N GLN A 6 32.88 7.34 37.13
CA GLN A 6 33.12 5.90 37.30
C GLN A 6 32.50 5.04 36.17
N GLY A 7 32.13 5.66 35.05
CA GLY A 7 31.53 5.02 33.88
C GLY A 7 32.03 5.66 32.60
N GLU A 8 31.87 4.95 31.48
CA GLU A 8 32.22 5.47 30.16
C GLU A 8 31.43 6.75 29.88
N ASN A 9 32.15 7.77 29.37
CA ASN A 9 31.54 9.04 29.01
C ASN A 9 30.47 8.79 27.93
N THR A 10 29.21 9.13 28.23
CA THR A 10 28.04 8.88 27.38
C THR A 10 28.22 9.44 25.96
N LYS A 11 28.91 10.58 25.80
CA LYS A 11 29.22 11.15 24.47
C LYS A 11 30.26 10.32 23.71
N SER A 12 31.25 9.77 24.42
CA SER A 12 32.27 8.88 23.85
C SER A 12 31.64 7.54 23.44
N ALA A 13 30.77 6.97 24.27
CA ALA A 13 30.03 5.75 23.97
C ALA A 13 29.13 5.94 22.73
N ALA A 14 28.40 7.05 22.64
CA ALA A 14 27.59 7.37 21.47
C ALA A 14 28.44 7.57 20.18
N ALA A 15 29.61 8.20 20.28
CA ALA A 15 30.51 8.38 19.14
C ALA A 15 31.10 7.03 18.67
N ARG A 16 31.47 6.13 19.60
CA ARG A 16 31.92 4.77 19.29
C ARG A 16 30.80 3.94 18.67
N ALA A 17 29.57 4.03 19.17
CA ALA A 17 28.41 3.37 18.59
C ALA A 17 28.17 3.80 17.13
N ARG A 18 28.15 5.12 16.86
CA ARG A 18 28.01 5.64 15.48
C ARG A 18 29.12 5.17 14.55
N LYS A 19 30.37 5.12 15.04
CA LYS A 19 31.51 4.63 14.25
C LYS A 19 31.40 3.12 13.99
N ALA A 20 30.92 2.35 14.96
CA ALA A 20 30.68 0.92 14.81
C ALA A 20 29.53 0.64 13.83
N GLU A 21 28.43 1.40 13.90
CA GLU A 21 27.31 1.32 12.97
C GLU A 21 27.74 1.70 11.54
N ALA A 22 28.50 2.78 11.36
CA ALA A 22 29.02 3.16 10.05
C ALA A 22 29.96 2.09 9.47
N LYS A 23 30.80 1.47 10.30
CA LYS A 23 31.66 0.37 9.88
C LYS A 23 30.82 -0.88 9.52
N ALA A 24 29.85 -1.25 10.35
CA ALA A 24 28.98 -2.38 10.08
C ALA A 24 28.16 -2.18 8.80
N ALA A 25 27.68 -0.97 8.54
CA ALA A 25 26.98 -0.62 7.30
C ALA A 25 27.91 -0.69 6.08
N ALA A 26 29.16 -0.23 6.19
CA ALA A 26 30.14 -0.33 5.13
C ALA A 26 30.53 -1.79 4.85
N ASP A 27 30.75 -2.58 5.89
CA ASP A 27 31.06 -4.00 5.78
C ASP A 27 29.87 -4.77 5.19
N ALA A 28 28.64 -4.48 5.62
CA ALA A 28 27.43 -5.07 5.06
C ALA A 28 27.23 -4.69 3.59
N LYS A 29 27.48 -3.44 3.22
CA LYS A 29 27.43 -2.99 1.81
C LYS A 29 28.48 -3.74 0.98
N ARG A 30 29.70 -3.88 1.49
CA ARG A 30 30.77 -4.63 0.83
C ARG A 30 30.41 -6.12 0.67
N GLN A 31 29.82 -6.75 1.67
CA GLN A 31 29.37 -8.15 1.57
C GLN A 31 28.27 -8.28 0.53
N LYS A 32 27.27 -7.39 0.54
CA LYS A 32 26.22 -7.37 -0.49
C LYS A 32 26.80 -7.20 -1.90
N GLU A 33 27.71 -6.25 -2.10
CA GLU A 33 28.36 -6.07 -3.41
C GLU A 33 29.15 -7.31 -3.86
N LEU A 34 29.78 -8.04 -2.93
CA LEU A 34 30.47 -9.29 -3.22
C LEU A 34 29.50 -10.42 -3.55
N GLU A 35 28.39 -10.53 -2.82
CA GLU A 35 27.33 -11.51 -3.07
C GLU A 35 26.63 -11.22 -4.41
N ASP A 36 26.27 -9.97 -4.67
CA ASP A 36 25.67 -9.52 -5.93
C ASP A 36 26.64 -9.77 -7.11
N ALA A 37 27.93 -9.51 -6.92
CA ALA A 37 28.94 -9.81 -7.93
C ALA A 37 29.10 -11.32 -8.16
N PHE A 38 29.04 -12.12 -7.09
CA PHE A 38 29.11 -13.58 -7.18
C PHE A 38 27.90 -14.17 -7.90
N TRP A 39 26.71 -13.60 -7.68
CA TRP A 39 25.45 -14.04 -8.28
C TRP A 39 25.11 -13.33 -9.59
N LYS A 40 26.01 -12.50 -10.12
CA LYS A 40 25.81 -11.83 -11.39
C LYS A 40 25.85 -12.84 -12.53
N ASP A 41 24.73 -12.99 -13.24
CA ASP A 41 24.66 -13.80 -14.45
C ASP A 41 25.21 -13.00 -15.66
N GLU A 42 26.24 -13.53 -16.31
CA GLU A 42 26.84 -12.94 -17.51
C GLU A 42 26.53 -13.74 -18.78
N ASP A 43 25.50 -14.60 -18.77
CA ASP A 43 25.09 -15.32 -19.97
C ASP A 43 24.65 -14.34 -21.08
N LYS A 44 25.43 -14.35 -22.17
CA LYS A 44 25.20 -13.59 -23.39
C LYS A 44 23.77 -13.72 -23.93
N HIS A 45 23.14 -14.87 -23.82
CA HIS A 45 21.78 -15.09 -24.32
C HIS A 45 20.71 -14.45 -23.43
N VAL A 46 20.92 -14.43 -22.12
CA VAL A 46 20.04 -13.76 -21.15
C VAL A 46 20.17 -12.25 -21.32
N MET A 47 21.39 -11.71 -21.32
CA MET A 47 21.65 -10.28 -21.52
C MET A 47 21.08 -9.76 -22.85
N ARG A 48 21.16 -10.55 -23.93
CA ARG A 48 20.57 -10.16 -25.23
C ARG A 48 19.03 -10.16 -25.20
N LYS A 49 18.40 -11.03 -24.40
CA LYS A 49 16.94 -11.04 -24.23
C LYS A 49 16.49 -9.85 -23.39
N GLU A 50 17.19 -9.55 -22.30
CA GLU A 50 16.92 -8.39 -21.46
C GLU A 50 17.07 -7.09 -22.23
N HIS A 51 18.18 -6.90 -22.96
CA HIS A 51 18.37 -5.72 -23.80
C HIS A 51 17.24 -5.54 -24.83
N ARG A 52 16.79 -6.63 -25.48
CA ARG A 52 15.65 -6.56 -26.41
C ARG A 52 14.34 -6.19 -25.71
N LYS A 53 14.14 -6.63 -24.47
CA LYS A 53 12.96 -6.30 -23.67
C LYS A 53 13.02 -4.83 -23.24
N GLU A 54 14.16 -4.39 -22.71
CA GLU A 54 14.42 -3.00 -22.32
C GLU A 54 14.27 -2.04 -23.49
N GLU A 55 14.82 -2.36 -24.67
CA GLU A 55 14.63 -1.52 -25.87
C GLU A 55 13.16 -1.41 -26.28
N ARG A 56 12.38 -2.50 -26.14
CA ARG A 56 10.94 -2.50 -26.46
C ARG A 56 10.14 -1.68 -25.45
N GLU A 57 10.46 -1.81 -24.16
CA GLU A 57 9.82 -1.03 -23.10
C GLU A 57 10.20 0.44 -23.19
N LYS A 58 11.47 0.76 -23.43
CA LYS A 58 11.96 2.13 -23.64
C LYS A 58 11.26 2.79 -24.84
N ARG A 59 11.18 2.11 -25.99
CA ARG A 59 10.45 2.63 -27.15
C ARG A 59 8.96 2.85 -26.87
N ARG A 60 8.33 1.98 -26.06
CA ARG A 60 6.93 2.15 -25.66
C ARG A 60 6.76 3.37 -24.75
N LEU A 61 7.65 3.55 -23.77
CA LEU A 61 7.63 4.69 -22.86
C LEU A 61 7.90 6.00 -23.61
N GLU A 62 8.91 6.06 -24.46
CA GLU A 62 9.20 7.23 -25.30
C GLU A 62 8.01 7.61 -26.19
N GLN A 63 7.28 6.63 -26.74
CA GLN A 63 6.06 6.90 -27.51
C GLN A 63 4.93 7.46 -26.65
N LEU A 64 4.76 6.96 -25.42
CA LEU A 64 3.76 7.45 -24.49
C LEU A 64 4.10 8.86 -23.99
N GLU A 65 5.37 9.10 -23.69
CA GLU A 65 5.88 10.43 -23.31
C GLU A 65 5.71 11.41 -24.45
N ARG A 66 6.11 11.07 -25.68
CA ARG A 66 5.89 11.91 -26.86
C ARG A 66 4.42 12.21 -27.11
N LYS A 67 3.53 11.24 -26.90
CA LYS A 67 2.08 11.45 -27.00
C LYS A 67 1.56 12.37 -25.91
N LYS A 68 2.05 12.20 -24.67
CA LYS A 68 1.68 13.03 -23.52
C LYS A 68 2.17 14.47 -23.70
N GLU A 69 3.37 14.66 -24.23
CA GLU A 69 3.92 15.98 -24.55
C GLU A 69 3.13 16.64 -25.68
N LEU A 70 2.78 15.91 -26.74
CA LEU A 70 1.94 16.43 -27.82
C LEU A 70 0.54 16.81 -27.32
N GLN A 71 -0.07 15.98 -26.50
CA GLN A 71 -1.36 16.26 -25.89
C GLN A 71 -1.29 17.50 -24.99
N ARG A 72 -0.23 17.63 -24.19
CA ARG A 72 0.00 18.82 -23.37
C ARG A 72 0.12 20.09 -24.21
N MET A 73 0.84 20.05 -25.33
CA MET A 73 0.94 21.20 -26.24
C MET A 73 -0.42 21.56 -26.86
N LEU A 74 -1.21 20.55 -27.25
CA LEU A 74 -2.58 20.77 -27.75
C LEU A 74 -3.48 21.40 -26.69
N GLU A 75 -3.42 20.93 -25.44
CA GLU A 75 -4.19 21.49 -24.34
C GLU A 75 -3.76 22.94 -24.01
N GLU A 76 -2.46 23.25 -24.10
CA GLU A 76 -1.94 24.61 -23.94
C GLU A 76 -2.42 25.53 -25.08
N GLU A 77 -2.42 25.05 -26.33
CA GLU A 77 -2.98 25.78 -27.49
C GLU A 77 -4.50 25.98 -27.37
N ASP A 78 -5.25 24.93 -26.99
CA ASP A 78 -6.70 25.00 -26.76
C ASP A 78 -7.04 25.94 -25.61
N ALA A 79 -6.26 25.96 -24.54
CA ALA A 79 -6.45 26.91 -23.44
C ALA A 79 -6.21 28.36 -23.89
N GLN A 80 -5.25 28.59 -24.78
CA GLN A 80 -4.97 29.91 -25.36
C GLN A 80 -6.02 30.35 -26.39
N LEU A 81 -6.53 29.42 -27.19
CA LEU A 81 -7.64 29.63 -28.15
C LEU A 81 -9.00 29.76 -27.46
N LYS A 82 -9.18 29.16 -26.28
CA LYS A 82 -10.38 29.33 -25.44
C LYS A 82 -10.45 30.71 -24.75
N GLY A 83 -9.61 31.65 -25.19
CA GLY A 83 -9.83 33.08 -25.03
C GLY A 83 -11.15 33.52 -25.67
N LYS A 84 -12.19 33.63 -24.82
CA LYS A 84 -13.57 34.07 -25.07
C LYS A 84 -14.50 32.98 -25.62
N ALA A 85 -15.07 32.22 -24.69
CA ALA A 85 -16.35 31.55 -24.94
C ALA A 85 -17.41 32.59 -25.35
N PRO A 86 -18.09 32.45 -26.50
CA PRO A 86 -19.34 33.16 -26.73
C PRO A 86 -20.36 32.68 -25.69
N LYS A 87 -21.11 33.63 -25.12
CA LYS A 87 -22.26 33.35 -24.24
C LYS A 87 -23.14 32.24 -24.85
N PRO A 88 -23.70 31.33 -24.04
CA PRO A 88 -24.64 30.33 -24.54
C PRO A 88 -25.77 31.06 -25.29
N PRO A 89 -26.09 30.66 -26.54
CA PRO A 89 -27.28 31.18 -27.19
C PRO A 89 -28.47 30.77 -26.31
N GLY A 90 -29.20 31.76 -25.79
CA GLY A 90 -30.48 31.52 -25.14
C GLY A 90 -31.42 30.74 -26.07
N PRO A 91 -32.51 30.16 -25.54
CA PRO A 91 -33.39 29.30 -26.32
C PRO A 91 -33.89 30.06 -27.56
N ALA A 92 -33.35 29.69 -28.72
CA ALA A 92 -33.78 30.23 -29.99
C ALA A 92 -35.24 29.81 -30.18
N ARG A 93 -36.13 30.78 -30.43
CA ARG A 93 -37.51 30.51 -30.76
C ARG A 93 -37.52 29.76 -32.09
N VAL A 94 -37.72 28.46 -32.02
CA VAL A 94 -37.87 27.60 -33.18
C VAL A 94 -39.07 28.09 -33.97
N THR A 95 -38.84 28.41 -35.24
CA THR A 95 -39.93 28.87 -36.12
C THR A 95 -40.77 27.67 -36.55
N ARG A 96 -42.08 27.88 -36.78
CA ARG A 96 -43.01 26.79 -37.12
C ARG A 96 -42.53 25.94 -38.31
N ALA A 97 -41.84 26.55 -39.27
CA ALA A 97 -41.22 25.86 -40.40
C ALA A 97 -40.13 24.85 -40.00
N GLN A 98 -39.34 25.12 -38.97
CA GLN A 98 -38.32 24.20 -38.46
C GLN A 98 -38.93 23.03 -37.68
N ILE A 99 -40.09 23.24 -37.05
CA ILE A 99 -40.86 22.17 -36.38
C ILE A 99 -41.45 21.23 -37.43
N ASP A 100 -42.00 21.77 -38.52
CA ASP A 100 -42.57 20.98 -39.61
C ASP A 100 -41.48 20.21 -40.38
N GLU A 101 -40.27 20.79 -40.53
CA GLU A 101 -39.12 20.11 -41.15
C GLU A 101 -38.58 18.98 -40.28
N ALA A 102 -38.48 19.18 -38.95
CA ALA A 102 -38.11 18.13 -38.00
C ALA A 102 -39.14 17.00 -38.01
N LEU A 103 -40.44 17.31 -37.99
CA LEU A 103 -41.51 16.32 -38.11
C LEU A 103 -41.45 15.55 -39.43
N GLN A 104 -41.16 16.20 -40.55
CA GLN A 104 -40.99 15.51 -41.84
C GLN A 104 -39.73 14.64 -41.87
N LYS A 105 -38.66 15.02 -41.17
CA LYS A 105 -37.46 14.20 -41.01
C LYS A 105 -37.76 12.97 -40.15
N ASP A 106 -38.44 13.15 -39.03
CA ASP A 106 -38.84 12.05 -38.14
C ASP A 106 -39.83 11.10 -38.82
N LEU A 107 -40.73 11.59 -39.68
CA LEU A 107 -41.62 10.75 -40.50
C LEU A 107 -40.89 9.99 -41.61
N LYS A 108 -39.83 10.58 -42.19
CA LYS A 108 -38.98 9.91 -43.19
C LYS A 108 -38.07 8.86 -42.54
N GLU A 109 -37.56 9.14 -41.33
CA GLU A 109 -36.75 8.20 -40.55
C GLU A 109 -37.63 7.11 -39.88
N GLY A 110 -38.87 7.44 -39.51
CA GLY A 110 -39.86 6.48 -39.00
C GLY A 110 -40.53 5.60 -40.06
N GLY A 111 -40.47 5.99 -41.34
CA GLY A 111 -40.99 5.22 -42.47
C GLY A 111 -40.26 3.90 -42.76
N ASP A 112 -39.08 3.67 -42.17
CA ASP A 112 -38.32 2.41 -42.29
C ASP A 112 -38.66 1.40 -41.18
N THR A 113 -39.64 1.70 -40.30
CA THR A 113 -40.04 0.83 -39.18
C THR A 113 -41.40 0.13 -39.36
N ALA A 114 -42.04 0.27 -40.53
CA ALA A 114 -43.30 -0.39 -40.87
C ALA A 114 -43.08 -1.61 -41.79
N GLY A 115 -42.10 -2.45 -41.47
CA GLY A 115 -41.69 -3.57 -42.32
C GLY A 115 -41.17 -4.78 -41.56
N GLY A 116 -42.07 -5.52 -40.91
CA GLY A 116 -41.88 -6.90 -40.48
C GLY A 116 -40.88 -7.14 -39.35
N GLU A 117 -41.27 -7.93 -38.36
CA GLU A 117 -40.36 -8.49 -37.36
C GLU A 117 -39.29 -9.34 -38.07
N LYS A 118 -38.13 -8.74 -38.36
CA LYS A 118 -36.90 -9.49 -38.63
C LYS A 118 -36.46 -10.10 -37.30
N PRO A 119 -35.92 -11.34 -37.28
CA PRO A 119 -35.42 -11.93 -36.05
C PRO A 119 -34.36 -11.01 -35.46
N LYS A 120 -34.60 -10.52 -34.24
CA LYS A 120 -33.71 -9.63 -33.50
C LYS A 120 -32.31 -10.22 -33.52
N SER A 121 -31.39 -9.53 -34.18
CA SER A 121 -30.01 -9.99 -34.28
C SER A 121 -29.37 -9.99 -32.88
N HIS A 122 -28.34 -10.81 -32.66
CA HIS A 122 -27.57 -10.87 -31.40
C HIS A 122 -26.97 -9.52 -30.93
N LEU A 123 -27.18 -8.44 -31.68
CA LEU A 123 -26.78 -7.07 -31.36
C LEU A 123 -27.87 -6.26 -30.62
N GLU A 124 -29.14 -6.69 -30.67
CA GLU A 124 -30.28 -6.01 -30.01
C GLU A 124 -30.65 -6.61 -28.65
N LEU A 125 -30.20 -7.82 -28.36
CA LEU A 125 -30.32 -8.41 -27.02
C LEU A 125 -29.15 -7.91 -26.17
N PRO A 126 -29.40 -7.41 -24.94
CA PRO A 126 -28.33 -7.18 -23.98
C PRO A 126 -27.54 -8.49 -23.83
N LEU A 127 -26.24 -8.46 -24.11
CA LEU A 127 -25.38 -9.63 -23.91
C LEU A 127 -25.49 -10.03 -22.43
N GLU A 128 -25.93 -11.26 -22.18
CA GLU A 128 -25.88 -11.84 -20.83
C GLU A 128 -24.41 -11.91 -20.40
N GLU A 129 -24.09 -11.22 -19.31
CA GLU A 129 -22.74 -11.24 -18.77
C GLU A 129 -22.39 -12.66 -18.36
N ASN A 130 -21.30 -13.18 -18.92
CA ASN A 130 -20.83 -14.52 -18.62
C ASN A 130 -20.48 -14.59 -17.12
N VAL A 131 -21.22 -15.38 -16.36
CA VAL A 131 -21.06 -15.56 -14.91
C VAL A 131 -19.66 -16.08 -14.53
N ASN A 132 -18.91 -16.65 -15.49
CA ASN A 132 -17.50 -17.06 -15.30
C ASN A 132 -16.48 -15.94 -15.64
N ARG A 133 -16.93 -14.82 -16.22
CA ARG A 133 -16.21 -13.54 -16.30
C ARG A 133 -16.69 -12.60 -15.19
N ARG A 134 -16.85 -13.10 -13.96
CA ARG A 134 -17.03 -12.19 -12.82
C ARG A 134 -15.84 -11.24 -12.81
N VAL A 135 -16.10 -9.99 -13.18
CA VAL A 135 -15.28 -8.87 -12.73
C VAL A 135 -15.28 -9.04 -11.22
N LEU A 136 -14.12 -9.41 -10.70
CA LEU A 136 -13.89 -9.52 -9.27
C LEU A 136 -14.40 -8.22 -8.66
N GLU A 137 -15.48 -8.39 -7.90
CA GLU A 137 -16.23 -7.36 -7.16
C GLU A 137 -15.23 -6.35 -6.57
N GLU A 138 -15.57 -5.05 -6.56
CA GLU A 138 -14.74 -3.88 -6.23
C GLU A 138 -14.15 -3.88 -4.79
N GLY A 139 -13.46 -4.96 -4.43
CA GLY A 139 -13.04 -5.34 -3.08
C GLY A 139 -12.32 -6.70 -3.03
N ALA A 140 -12.34 -7.50 -4.10
CA ALA A 140 -11.52 -8.69 -4.21
C ALA A 140 -10.09 -8.30 -4.59
N VAL A 141 -9.20 -8.29 -3.61
CA VAL A 141 -7.79 -7.98 -3.81
C VAL A 141 -7.14 -9.12 -4.61
N GLU A 142 -6.85 -8.86 -5.88
CA GLU A 142 -6.15 -9.80 -6.75
C GLU A 142 -4.68 -9.91 -6.37
N ALA A 143 -4.36 -10.90 -5.54
CA ALA A 143 -2.97 -11.24 -5.27
C ALA A 143 -2.39 -12.09 -6.42
N ARG A 144 -1.81 -11.43 -7.42
CA ARG A 144 -1.21 -12.12 -8.59
C ARG A 144 0.17 -12.70 -8.29
N THR A 145 0.83 -12.25 -7.23
CA THR A 145 2.13 -12.75 -6.78
C THR A 145 2.02 -13.32 -5.36
N ILE A 146 2.96 -14.20 -5.00
CA ILE A 146 3.04 -14.79 -3.66
C ILE A 146 3.22 -13.68 -2.60
N GLU A 147 4.00 -12.66 -2.92
CA GLU A 147 4.24 -11.50 -2.05
C GLU A 147 2.96 -10.68 -1.83
N ASP A 148 2.17 -10.44 -2.87
CA ASP A 148 0.87 -9.78 -2.75
C ASP A 148 -0.10 -10.62 -1.91
N ALA A 149 -0.10 -11.94 -2.10
CA ALA A 149 -0.97 -12.83 -1.33
C ALA A 149 -0.61 -12.78 0.15
N ILE A 150 0.69 -12.74 0.47
CA ILE A 150 1.19 -12.56 1.83
C ILE A 150 0.80 -11.19 2.36
N ALA A 151 0.95 -10.10 1.59
CA ALA A 151 0.61 -8.75 2.05
C ALA A 151 -0.88 -8.61 2.38
N VAL A 152 -1.75 -9.16 1.52
CA VAL A 152 -3.22 -9.12 1.70
C VAL A 152 -3.68 -9.99 2.86
N LEU A 153 -3.07 -11.16 3.06
CA LEU A 153 -3.41 -12.07 4.14
C LEU A 153 -2.67 -11.75 5.46
N SER A 154 -1.62 -10.93 5.40
CA SER A 154 -0.91 -10.48 6.60
C SER A 154 -1.75 -9.42 7.29
N VAL A 155 -2.19 -9.74 8.51
CA VAL A 155 -2.65 -8.72 9.44
C VAL A 155 -1.40 -7.90 9.77
N ALA A 156 -1.40 -6.61 9.40
CA ALA A 156 -0.38 -5.68 9.84
C ALA A 156 -0.47 -5.57 11.37
N GLU A 157 0.22 -6.48 12.08
CA GLU A 157 0.51 -6.28 13.48
C GLU A 157 1.42 -5.07 13.56
N ASP A 158 0.88 -3.95 14.01
CA ASP A 158 1.67 -2.78 14.40
C ASP A 158 2.58 -3.21 15.56
N LEU A 159 3.75 -3.76 15.21
CA LEU A 159 4.73 -4.22 16.15
C LEU A 159 5.19 -3.03 17.00
N ASP A 160 4.88 -3.08 18.29
CA ASP A 160 5.22 -1.99 19.19
C ASP A 160 6.73 -1.81 19.29
N ARG A 161 7.14 -0.55 19.20
CA ARG A 161 8.53 -0.10 19.26
C ARG A 161 8.97 0.24 20.68
N HIS A 162 8.03 0.36 21.64
CA HIS A 162 8.29 0.81 23.00
C HIS A 162 7.68 -0.09 24.09
N PRO A 163 8.07 -1.38 24.15
CA PRO A 163 7.55 -2.30 25.17
C PRO A 163 7.88 -1.85 26.60
N GLU A 164 9.00 -1.15 26.80
CA GLU A 164 9.40 -0.58 28.10
C GLU A 164 8.36 0.39 28.69
N ARG A 165 7.67 1.17 27.85
CA ARG A 165 6.66 2.14 28.31
C ARG A 165 5.38 1.44 28.76
N ARG A 166 5.02 0.34 28.10
CA ARG A 166 3.81 -0.44 28.42
C ARG A 166 4.03 -1.42 29.57
N MET A 167 5.28 -1.81 29.87
CA MET A 167 5.60 -2.73 30.97
C MET A 167 4.95 -2.32 32.29
N LYS A 168 5.02 -1.04 32.67
CA LYS A 168 4.46 -0.58 33.95
C LYS A 168 2.93 -0.68 33.99
N ALA A 169 2.26 -0.25 32.91
CA ALA A 169 0.81 -0.30 32.81
C ALA A 169 0.30 -1.74 32.77
N ALA A 170 0.94 -2.59 31.97
CA ALA A 170 0.59 -4.00 31.84
C ALA A 170 0.86 -4.77 33.14
N PHE A 171 1.95 -4.46 33.86
CA PHE A 171 2.22 -5.04 35.18
C PHE A 171 1.17 -4.62 36.22
N SER A 172 0.72 -3.36 36.22
CA SER A 172 -0.36 -2.91 37.11
C SER A 172 -1.68 -3.63 36.82
N ALA A 173 -2.07 -3.75 35.55
CA ALA A 173 -3.27 -4.49 35.16
C ALA A 173 -3.18 -5.98 35.56
N PHE A 174 -2.00 -6.59 35.39
CA PHE A 174 -1.75 -7.96 35.83
C PHE A 174 -1.78 -8.11 37.35
N GLU A 175 -1.22 -7.14 38.10
CA GLU A 175 -1.25 -7.15 39.56
C GLU A 175 -2.69 -7.09 40.09
N GLU A 176 -3.54 -6.24 39.52
CA GLU A 176 -4.94 -6.10 39.93
C GLU A 176 -5.77 -7.39 39.72
N GLY A 177 -5.54 -8.11 38.62
CA GLY A 177 -6.26 -9.36 38.32
C GLY A 177 -5.71 -10.58 39.05
N THR A 178 -4.39 -10.72 39.17
CA THR A 178 -3.76 -11.94 39.70
C THR A 178 -3.52 -11.91 41.20
N LEU A 179 -3.33 -10.74 41.81
CA LEU A 179 -3.06 -10.62 43.24
C LEU A 179 -4.20 -11.15 44.13
N PRO A 180 -5.50 -10.91 43.83
CA PRO A 180 -6.60 -11.50 44.61
C PRO A 180 -6.62 -13.03 44.51
N ARG A 181 -6.38 -13.57 43.31
CA ARG A 181 -6.30 -15.02 43.08
C ARG A 181 -5.16 -15.65 43.89
N LEU A 182 -3.97 -15.06 43.84
CA LEU A 182 -2.80 -15.54 44.60
C LEU A 182 -3.03 -15.48 46.12
N LYS A 183 -3.79 -14.49 46.63
CA LYS A 183 -4.18 -14.42 48.05
C LYS A 183 -5.15 -15.52 48.46
N GLN A 184 -6.07 -15.90 47.56
CA GLN A 184 -7.02 -16.99 47.81
C GLN A 184 -6.32 -18.36 47.77
N GLU A 185 -5.42 -18.56 46.82
CA GLU A 185 -4.65 -19.81 46.69
C GLU A 185 -3.64 -19.98 47.83
N ASN A 186 -3.06 -18.88 48.32
CA ASN A 186 -1.99 -18.89 49.34
C ASN A 186 -2.29 -17.94 50.51
N PRO A 187 -3.28 -18.24 51.38
CA PRO A 187 -3.71 -17.35 52.46
C PRO A 187 -2.64 -17.13 53.54
N ASN A 188 -1.70 -18.07 53.70
CA ASN A 188 -0.67 -18.03 54.75
C ASN A 188 0.59 -17.23 54.36
N MET A 189 0.67 -16.74 53.12
CA MET A 189 1.85 -16.05 52.61
C MET A 189 1.78 -14.54 52.84
N ARG A 190 2.93 -13.95 53.18
CA ARG A 190 3.05 -12.49 53.33
C ARG A 190 2.94 -11.81 51.95
N LEU A 191 2.45 -10.57 51.93
CA LEU A 191 2.30 -9.80 50.68
C LEU A 191 3.61 -9.70 49.87
N SER A 192 4.76 -9.60 50.54
CA SER A 192 6.06 -9.60 49.88
C SER A 192 6.34 -10.91 49.11
N GLN A 193 5.97 -12.06 49.69
CA GLN A 193 6.14 -13.37 49.05
C GLN A 193 5.16 -13.55 47.88
N LEU A 194 3.90 -13.10 48.05
CA LEU A 194 2.92 -13.08 46.98
C LEU A 194 3.37 -12.20 45.81
N LYS A 195 3.93 -11.02 46.07
CA LYS A 195 4.52 -10.15 45.03
C LYS A 195 5.73 -10.79 44.34
N GLN A 196 6.52 -11.59 45.04
CA GLN A 196 7.61 -12.35 44.43
C GLN A 196 7.09 -13.45 43.49
N LEU A 197 6.05 -14.19 43.88
CA LEU A 197 5.38 -15.15 43.00
C LEU A 197 4.76 -14.47 41.79
N LEU A 198 4.02 -13.39 42.02
CA LEU A 198 3.41 -12.58 40.97
C LEU A 198 4.43 -12.08 39.96
N LYS A 199 5.61 -11.62 40.42
CA LYS A 199 6.70 -11.22 39.53
C LYS A 199 7.27 -12.39 38.72
N LYS A 200 7.33 -13.60 39.29
CA LYS A 200 7.77 -14.81 38.57
C LYS A 200 6.76 -15.22 37.51
N GLU A 201 5.47 -15.17 37.82
CA GLU A 201 4.39 -15.42 36.87
C GLU A 201 4.39 -14.37 35.76
N TRP A 202 4.54 -13.09 36.12
CA TRP A 202 4.64 -11.98 35.17
C TRP A 202 5.79 -12.16 34.15
N MET A 203 6.95 -12.62 34.60
CA MET A 203 8.08 -12.87 33.69
C MET A 203 7.77 -13.95 32.63
N ARG A 204 6.83 -14.86 32.92
CA ARG A 204 6.41 -15.94 32.01
C ARG A 204 5.08 -15.65 31.30
N ALA A 205 4.32 -14.65 31.76
CA ALA A 205 3.00 -14.36 31.23
C ALA A 205 3.07 -13.84 29.79
N PRO A 206 2.08 -14.20 28.94
CA PRO A 206 1.96 -13.64 27.58
C PRO A 206 1.59 -12.15 27.59
N GLU A 207 0.98 -11.67 28.68
CA GLU A 207 0.61 -10.27 28.91
C GLU A 207 1.84 -9.35 29.09
N ASN A 208 3.02 -9.92 29.34
CA ASN A 208 4.25 -9.15 29.44
C ASN A 208 4.69 -8.69 28.04
N PRO A 209 4.72 -7.37 27.75
CA PRO A 209 5.11 -6.87 26.42
C PRO A 209 6.52 -7.28 25.99
N MET A 210 7.39 -7.67 26.94
CA MET A 210 8.73 -8.18 26.66
C MET A 210 8.74 -9.59 26.06
N ASN A 211 7.72 -10.39 26.35
CA ASN A 211 7.54 -11.74 25.81
C ASN A 211 6.81 -11.71 24.45
N GLN A 212 6.27 -10.55 24.06
CA GLN A 212 5.58 -10.35 22.78
C GLN A 212 6.57 -9.97 21.67
N ARG A 213 6.15 -10.15 20.42
CA ARG A 213 6.92 -9.70 19.26
C ARG A 213 6.94 -8.18 19.25
N HIS A 214 8.13 -7.59 19.20
CA HIS A 214 8.34 -6.15 19.28
C HIS A 214 9.37 -5.73 18.24
N SER A 215 9.21 -4.51 17.75
CA SER A 215 10.06 -3.94 16.72
C SER A 215 11.25 -3.23 17.36
N ALA A 216 12.44 -3.34 16.75
CA ALA A 216 13.57 -2.54 17.18
C ALA A 216 13.24 -1.05 17.01
N TYR A 217 13.64 -0.21 17.96
CA TYR A 217 13.36 1.23 17.93
C TYR A 217 13.84 1.92 16.63
N ASN A 218 14.94 1.42 16.04
CA ASN A 218 15.55 1.96 14.82
C ASN A 218 15.14 1.24 13.52
N SER A 219 14.16 0.34 13.54
CA SER A 219 13.70 -0.28 12.29
C SER A 219 13.00 0.78 11.43
N GLN A 220 13.50 1.01 10.21
CA GLN A 220 12.79 1.83 9.24
C GLN A 220 11.46 1.16 8.88
N LYS A 221 10.43 1.99 8.66
CA LYS A 221 9.08 1.54 8.35
C LYS A 221 9.04 0.92 6.95
#